data_AF-A0A094D2I2-F1
#
_entry.id   AF-A0A094D2I2-F1
#
_cell.length_a   1.000
_cell.length_b   1.000
_cell.length_c   1.000
_cell.angle_alpha   90.00
_cell.angle_beta   90.00
_cell.angle_gamma   90.00
#
_symmetry.space_group_name_H-M   'P 1'
#
loop_
_entity.id
_entity.type
_entity.pdbx_description
1 polymer ?
#
loop_
_entity_poly.entity_id
_entity_poly.type
_entity_poly.pdbx_seq_one_letter_code
_entity_poly.pdbx_strand_id
1 'polypeptide(L)'
;MAARDKDTVNLTIMVFTGQPVDYMKFRHVGIECYFVSQAYRTFFHSKGRETTRYTVEERPHYDGATSLRFARSVVVGQLQTQMTRAEVQTLMFGIDPDNIDGERCQAWVGRVLTTLVEQGLLLAHEVDTAIDGMVSAIVEARDEDQAE
;
A
#
# COMPACT_ATOMS: atom_id res chain seq x y z
N MET A 1 23.17 22.93 -11.18
CA MET A 1 21.71 22.96 -10.97
C MET A 1 21.14 21.68 -11.56
N ALA A 2 21.00 20.64 -10.74
CA ALA A 2 20.39 19.38 -11.19
C ALA A 2 18.89 19.49 -10.94
N ALA A 3 18.08 19.48 -12.01
CA ALA A 3 16.71 19.03 -11.88
C ALA A 3 16.80 17.60 -11.32
N ARG A 4 16.50 17.44 -10.02
CA ARG A 4 16.53 16.14 -9.34
C ARG A 4 15.57 15.20 -10.10
N ASP A 5 15.97 13.94 -10.27
CA ASP A 5 15.31 12.92 -11.11
C ASP A 5 13.85 12.64 -10.68
N LYS A 6 12.96 13.56 -11.00
CA LYS A 6 11.52 13.40 -10.87
C LYS A 6 11.07 12.37 -11.89
N ASP A 7 10.17 11.50 -11.47
CA ASP A 7 9.67 10.42 -12.31
C ASP A 7 8.15 10.40 -12.29
N THR A 8 7.58 9.79 -13.32
CA THR A 8 6.21 9.31 -13.27
C THR A 8 6.14 8.15 -12.28
N VAL A 9 5.22 8.22 -11.33
CA VAL A 9 5.06 7.22 -10.27
C VAL A 9 3.70 6.55 -10.39
N ASN A 10 3.70 5.23 -10.58
CA ASN A 10 2.49 4.40 -10.57
C ASN A 10 2.33 3.74 -9.20
N LEU A 11 1.11 3.75 -8.68
CA LEU A 11 0.75 3.14 -7.39
C LEU A 11 -0.07 1.88 -7.62
N THR A 12 0.27 0.83 -6.88
CA THR A 12 -0.44 -0.45 -6.87
C THR A 12 -0.60 -0.93 -5.43
N ILE A 13 -1.81 -1.30 -5.03
CA ILE A 13 -2.05 -1.98 -3.75
C ILE A 13 -1.64 -3.44 -3.90
N MET A 14 -0.83 -3.94 -2.98
CA MET A 14 -0.41 -5.33 -2.92
C MET A 14 -1.05 -6.01 -1.71
N VAL A 15 -1.79 -7.08 -1.95
CA VAL A 15 -2.48 -7.88 -0.93
C VAL A 15 -1.77 -9.23 -0.80
N PHE A 16 -1.49 -9.62 0.44
CA PHE A 16 -0.84 -10.88 0.78
C PHE A 16 -1.71 -11.71 1.72
N THR A 17 -1.59 -13.03 1.64
CA THR A 17 -2.31 -13.97 2.50
C THR A 17 -1.97 -13.76 3.97
N GLY A 18 -2.95 -13.99 4.84
CA GLY A 18 -2.79 -13.87 6.29
C GLY A 18 -1.87 -14.92 6.91
N GLN A 19 -1.41 -14.65 8.12
CA GLN A 19 -0.62 -15.60 8.93
C GLN A 19 -1.03 -15.53 10.41
N PRO A 20 -1.06 -16.69 11.12
CA PRO A 20 -0.75 -18.05 10.65
C PRO A 20 -1.84 -18.69 9.78
N VAL A 21 -3.03 -18.09 9.75
CA VAL A 21 -4.18 -18.49 8.93
C VAL A 21 -4.59 -17.34 8.01
N ASP A 22 -5.11 -17.66 6.84
CA ASP A 22 -5.55 -16.70 5.85
C ASP A 22 -6.99 -16.25 6.10
N TYR A 23 -7.18 -15.51 7.20
CA TYR A 23 -8.41 -14.77 7.50
C TYR A 23 -8.31 -13.33 7.02
N MET A 24 -9.47 -12.73 6.68
CA MET A 24 -9.55 -11.35 6.17
C MET A 24 -8.79 -10.35 7.05
N LYS A 25 -8.99 -10.45 8.37
CA LYS A 25 -8.36 -9.56 9.36
C LYS A 25 -6.84 -9.69 9.46
N PHE A 26 -6.27 -10.80 8.99
CA PHE A 26 -4.84 -11.07 9.04
C PHE A 26 -4.13 -10.84 7.70
N ARG A 27 -4.88 -10.60 6.60
CA ARG A 27 -4.28 -10.28 5.31
C ARG A 27 -3.45 -9.01 5.40
N HIS A 28 -2.23 -9.11 4.89
CA HIS A 28 -1.28 -8.01 4.89
C HIS A 28 -1.46 -7.19 3.62
N VAL A 29 -1.40 -5.87 3.74
CA VAL A 29 -1.61 -4.96 2.62
C VAL A 29 -0.56 -3.85 2.65
N GLY A 30 -0.13 -3.40 1.48
CA GLY A 30 0.73 -2.23 1.35
C GLY A 30 0.66 -1.64 -0.06
N ILE A 31 1.48 -0.63 -0.31
CA ILE A 31 1.50 0.13 -1.57
C ILE A 31 2.87 -0.07 -2.23
N GLU A 32 2.86 -0.57 -3.46
CA GLU A 32 4.01 -0.51 -4.35
C GLU A 32 3.99 0.83 -5.10
N CYS A 33 5.14 1.50 -5.14
CA CYS A 33 5.41 2.66 -5.97
C CYS A 33 6.43 2.29 -7.04
N TYR A 34 6.05 2.43 -8.31
CA TYR A 34 6.92 2.18 -9.45
C TYR A 34 7.29 3.48 -10.16
N PHE A 35 8.58 3.78 -10.21
CA PHE A 35 9.20 4.94 -10.85
C PHE A 35 9.60 4.52 -12.27
N VAL A 36 8.85 5.02 -13.26
CA VAL A 36 8.83 4.48 -14.63
C VAL A 36 10.17 4.61 -15.34
N SER A 37 10.75 5.81 -15.35
CA SER A 37 11.98 6.12 -16.06
C SER A 37 13.20 5.46 -15.41
N GLN A 38 13.15 5.27 -14.09
CA GLN A 38 14.21 4.63 -13.32
C GLN A 38 14.10 3.10 -13.27
N ALA A 39 12.99 2.52 -13.76
CA ALA A 39 12.65 1.11 -13.59
C ALA A 39 12.80 0.64 -12.12
N TYR A 40 12.48 1.53 -11.18
CA TYR A 40 12.69 1.32 -9.75
C TYR A 40 11.35 1.11 -9.08
N ARG A 41 11.25 0.09 -8.22
CA ARG A 41 10.10 -0.12 -7.36
C ARG A 41 10.49 -0.07 -5.89
N THR A 42 9.54 0.35 -5.08
CA THR A 42 9.63 0.24 -3.63
C THR A 42 8.27 -0.07 -3.06
N PHE A 43 8.25 -0.74 -1.92
CA PHE A 43 7.01 -1.17 -1.27
C PHE A 43 6.93 -0.60 0.13
N PHE A 44 5.84 0.10 0.44
CA PHE A 44 5.55 0.64 1.76
C PHE A 44 4.42 -0.15 2.41
N HIS A 45 4.57 -0.43 3.69
CA HIS A 45 3.49 -1.03 4.47
C HIS A 45 3.61 -0.63 5.94
N SER A 46 2.48 -0.60 6.64
CA SER A 46 2.53 -0.56 8.10
C SER A 46 2.95 -1.92 8.65
N LYS A 47 3.63 -1.91 9.79
CA LYS A 47 4.08 -3.09 10.51
C LYS A 47 3.94 -2.84 11.99
N GLY A 48 3.41 -3.82 12.70
CA GLY A 48 3.24 -3.77 14.13
C GLY A 48 2.64 -5.10 14.62
N ARG A 49 2.50 -5.19 15.93
CA ARG A 49 1.76 -6.24 16.64
C ARG A 49 0.88 -5.54 17.66
N GLU A 50 -0.23 -6.16 18.08
CA GLU A 50 -1.16 -5.59 19.08
C GLU A 50 -0.47 -5.09 20.37
N THR A 51 0.69 -5.65 20.74
CA THR A 51 1.47 -5.23 21.92
C THR A 51 2.52 -4.13 21.65
N THR A 52 2.64 -3.66 20.42
CA THR A 52 3.65 -2.68 19.97
C THR A 52 3.01 -1.62 19.08
N ARG A 53 3.64 -0.45 19.00
CA ARG A 53 3.23 0.58 18.07
C ARG A 53 3.45 0.12 16.62
N TYR A 54 2.48 0.35 15.75
CA TYR A 54 2.60 0.27 14.30
C TYR A 54 3.45 1.42 13.76
N THR A 55 4.36 1.07 12.86
CA THR A 55 5.22 2.00 12.12
C THR A 55 5.17 1.69 10.63
N VAL A 56 5.45 2.68 9.78
CA VAL A 56 5.62 2.44 8.33
C VAL A 56 7.02 1.88 8.09
N GLU A 57 7.12 0.85 7.27
CA GLU A 57 8.37 0.27 6.77
C GLU A 57 8.40 0.43 5.24
N GLU A 58 9.57 0.79 4.69
CA GLU A 58 9.84 0.74 3.26
C GLU A 58 10.73 -0.46 2.94
N ARG A 59 10.45 -1.12 1.81
CA ARG A 59 11.29 -2.14 1.20
C ARG A 59 11.72 -1.73 -0.21
N PRO A 60 12.91 -1.11 -0.34
CA PRO A 60 13.49 -0.77 -1.62
C PRO A 60 13.68 -2.01 -2.51
N HIS A 61 13.42 -1.88 -3.81
CA HIS A 61 13.59 -2.94 -4.82
C HIS A 61 12.74 -4.20 -4.60
N TYR A 62 11.77 -4.17 -3.68
CA TYR A 62 10.93 -5.32 -3.41
C TYR A 62 9.80 -5.44 -4.45
N ASP A 63 9.70 -6.61 -5.09
CA ASP A 63 8.56 -6.98 -5.94
C ASP A 63 7.59 -7.86 -5.14
N GLY A 64 6.47 -7.28 -4.71
CA GLY A 64 5.46 -7.99 -3.95
C GLY A 64 4.87 -9.20 -4.68
N ALA A 65 4.80 -9.18 -6.02
CA ALA A 65 4.22 -10.24 -6.82
C ALA A 65 5.06 -11.53 -6.80
N THR A 66 6.35 -11.43 -6.46
CA THR A 66 7.26 -12.58 -6.34
C THR A 66 7.16 -13.30 -4.99
N SER A 67 6.40 -12.75 -4.04
CA SER A 67 6.18 -13.35 -2.73
C SER A 67 5.35 -14.62 -2.83
N LEU A 68 5.74 -15.68 -2.11
CA LEU A 68 4.92 -16.89 -1.95
C LEU A 68 3.56 -16.60 -1.28
N ARG A 69 3.44 -15.46 -0.61
CA ARG A 69 2.20 -15.01 0.04
C ARG A 69 1.40 -14.02 -0.81
N PHE A 70 1.85 -13.70 -2.02
CA PHE A 70 1.12 -12.79 -2.88
C PHE A 70 -0.26 -13.35 -3.19
N ALA A 71 -1.30 -12.58 -2.85
CA ALA A 71 -2.68 -12.95 -3.11
C ALA A 71 -3.19 -12.22 -4.36
N ARG A 72 -3.04 -10.90 -4.40
CA ARG A 72 -3.55 -10.06 -5.49
C ARG A 72 -2.85 -8.70 -5.53
N SER A 73 -2.87 -8.07 -6.70
CA SER A 73 -2.54 -6.65 -6.86
C SER A 73 -3.74 -5.89 -7.42
N VAL A 74 -3.87 -4.63 -7.02
CA VAL A 74 -4.92 -3.72 -7.48
C VAL A 74 -4.25 -2.43 -7.93
N VAL A 75 -4.36 -2.13 -9.21
CA VAL A 75 -3.82 -0.88 -9.76
C VAL A 75 -4.62 0.28 -9.16
N VAL A 76 -3.90 1.27 -8.60
CA VAL A 76 -4.52 2.51 -8.14
C VAL A 76 -4.56 3.49 -9.29
N GLY A 77 -3.40 3.84 -9.83
CA GLY A 77 -3.28 4.87 -10.85
C GLY A 77 -1.90 5.50 -10.84
N GLN A 78 -1.77 6.60 -11.56
CA GLN A 78 -0.55 7.38 -11.67
C GLN A 78 -0.65 8.65 -10.84
N LEU A 79 0.42 9.03 -10.15
CA LEU A 79 0.49 10.35 -9.53
C LEU A 79 0.37 11.46 -10.59
N GLN A 80 -0.45 12.46 -10.29
CA GLN A 80 -0.72 13.60 -11.18
C GLN A 80 0.49 14.54 -11.34
N THR A 81 1.48 14.42 -10.45
CA THR A 81 2.73 15.19 -10.49
C THR A 81 3.91 14.24 -10.45
N GLN A 82 4.95 14.53 -11.23
CA GLN A 82 6.20 13.78 -11.16
C GLN A 82 6.93 14.07 -9.84
N MET A 83 7.45 13.02 -9.21
CA MET A 83 8.09 13.10 -7.90
C MET A 83 9.40 12.33 -7.89
N THR A 84 10.33 12.83 -7.10
CA THR A 84 11.55 12.10 -6.74
C THR A 84 11.22 11.00 -5.73
N ARG A 85 12.11 10.02 -5.61
CA ARG A 85 12.01 8.96 -4.59
C ARG A 85 11.90 9.51 -3.17
N ALA A 86 12.70 10.54 -2.86
CA ALA A 86 12.69 11.17 -1.54
C ALA A 86 11.36 11.87 -1.24
N GLU A 87 10.75 12.54 -2.23
CA GLU A 87 9.44 13.17 -2.05
C GLU A 87 8.35 12.12 -1.79
N VAL A 88 8.35 10.99 -2.52
CA VAL A 88 7.41 9.88 -2.26
C VAL A 88 7.65 9.26 -0.88
N GLN A 89 8.90 9.05 -0.48
CA GLN A 89 9.23 8.57 0.87
C GLN A 89 8.69 9.52 1.94
N THR A 90 8.92 10.83 1.80
CA THR A 90 8.40 11.84 2.73
C THR A 90 6.87 11.80 2.80
N LEU A 91 6.18 11.65 1.67
CA LEU A 91 4.73 11.50 1.67
C LEU A 91 4.27 10.25 2.44
N MET A 92 4.86 9.09 2.14
CA MET A 92 4.44 7.81 2.73
C MET A 92 4.74 7.74 4.23
N PHE A 93 5.91 8.24 4.66
CA PHE A 93 6.28 8.30 6.08
C PHE A 93 5.59 9.41 6.85
N GLY A 94 5.05 10.43 6.17
CA GLY A 94 4.28 11.51 6.79
C GLY A 94 2.87 11.11 7.22
N ILE A 95 2.42 9.92 6.83
CA ILE A 95 1.08 9.39 7.15
C ILE A 95 1.23 8.30 8.20
N ASP A 96 1.07 8.70 9.46
CA ASP A 96 1.26 7.81 10.60
C ASP A 96 0.16 6.72 10.69
N PRO A 97 0.53 5.49 11.08
CA PRO A 97 -0.41 4.50 11.59
C PRO A 97 -1.17 5.02 12.83
N ASP A 98 -2.47 4.79 12.88
CA ASP A 98 -3.33 5.02 14.02
C ASP A 98 -3.10 3.91 15.03
N ASN A 99 -2.49 4.32 16.14
CA ASN A 99 -2.04 3.42 17.19
C ASN A 99 -2.99 3.39 18.39
N ILE A 100 -4.13 4.07 18.32
CA ILE A 100 -5.07 4.16 19.44
C ILE A 100 -5.86 2.86 19.56
N ASP A 101 -6.42 2.36 18.46
CA ASP A 101 -7.32 1.19 18.46
C ASP A 101 -6.72 -0.06 17.78
N GLY A 102 -5.41 -0.04 17.52
CA GLY A 102 -4.71 -1.09 16.79
C GLY A 102 -4.92 -0.98 15.27
N GLU A 103 -3.97 -0.35 14.58
CA GLU A 103 -3.99 -0.20 13.13
C GLU A 103 -4.13 -1.55 12.42
N ARG A 104 -4.93 -1.59 11.35
CA ARG A 104 -4.83 -2.66 10.36
C ARG A 104 -4.12 -2.13 9.12
N CYS A 105 -3.27 -2.95 8.50
CA CYS A 105 -2.51 -2.52 7.31
C CYS A 105 -3.41 -1.93 6.21
N GLN A 106 -4.65 -2.41 6.13
CA GLN A 106 -5.65 -1.97 5.16
C GLN A 106 -6.15 -0.55 5.44
N ALA A 107 -6.33 -0.19 6.72
CA ALA A 107 -6.79 1.14 7.11
C ALA A 107 -5.70 2.20 6.88
N TRP A 108 -4.42 1.87 7.14
CA TRP A 108 -3.30 2.73 6.77
C TRP A 108 -3.23 2.98 5.27
N VAL A 109 -3.38 1.92 4.44
CA VAL A 109 -3.44 2.07 2.97
C VAL A 109 -4.61 2.97 2.56
N GLY A 110 -5.79 2.79 3.15
CA GLY A 110 -6.94 3.66 2.92
C GLY A 110 -6.63 5.14 3.20
N ARG A 111 -6.02 5.44 4.36
CA ARG A 111 -5.62 6.81 4.71
C ARG A 111 -4.59 7.39 3.74
N VAL A 112 -3.60 6.60 3.31
CA VAL A 112 -2.62 7.06 2.31
C VAL A 112 -3.33 7.50 1.04
N LEU A 113 -4.22 6.67 0.50
CA LEU A 113 -4.91 6.98 -0.75
C LEU A 113 -5.83 8.21 -0.60
N THR A 114 -6.57 8.31 0.50
CA THR A 114 -7.41 9.49 0.80
C THR A 114 -6.56 10.77 0.85
N THR A 115 -5.43 10.76 1.57
CA THR A 115 -4.55 11.92 1.67
C THR A 115 -3.95 12.30 0.31
N LEU A 116 -3.60 11.34 -0.54
CA LEU A 116 -3.11 11.64 -1.89
C LEU A 116 -4.18 12.27 -2.78
N VAL A 117 -5.45 11.88 -2.64
CA VAL A 117 -6.58 12.54 -3.31
C VAL A 117 -6.77 13.96 -2.80
N GLU A 118 -6.76 14.16 -1.48
CA GLU A 118 -6.91 15.49 -0.86
C GLU A 118 -5.81 16.47 -1.29
N GLN A 119 -4.60 15.96 -1.53
CA GLN A 119 -3.46 16.74 -2.04
C GLN A 119 -3.49 16.92 -3.57
N GLY A 120 -4.50 16.37 -4.28
CA GLY A 120 -4.61 16.44 -5.74
C GLY A 120 -3.57 15.60 -6.48
N LEU A 121 -2.94 14.63 -5.81
CA LEU A 121 -1.93 13.74 -6.37
C LEU A 121 -2.53 12.49 -7.01
N LEU A 122 -3.78 12.13 -6.67
CA LEU A 122 -4.55 11.05 -7.29
C LEU A 122 -5.97 11.52 -7.60
N LEU A 123 -6.64 10.84 -8.54
CA LEU A 123 -8.04 11.09 -8.85
C LEU A 123 -8.93 10.28 -7.91
N ALA A 124 -9.98 10.91 -7.37
CA ALA A 124 -10.88 10.27 -6.41
C ALA A 124 -11.49 8.97 -6.93
N HIS A 125 -11.98 8.96 -8.18
CA HIS A 125 -12.62 7.77 -8.76
C HIS A 125 -11.66 6.59 -8.97
N GLU A 126 -10.37 6.86 -9.21
CA GLU A 126 -9.33 5.83 -9.31
C GLU A 126 -9.11 5.19 -7.94
N VAL A 127 -9.06 6.01 -6.89
CA VAL A 127 -8.91 5.55 -5.50
C VAL A 127 -10.12 4.77 -5.03
N ASP A 128 -11.35 5.23 -5.32
CA ASP A 128 -12.58 4.50 -4.97
C ASP A 128 -12.57 3.09 -5.57
N THR A 129 -12.26 3.00 -6.86
CA THR A 129 -12.16 1.72 -7.59
C THR A 129 -11.07 0.82 -6.98
N ALA A 130 -9.94 1.39 -6.59
CA ALA A 130 -8.83 0.66 -5.99
C ALA A 130 -9.15 0.16 -4.57
N ILE A 131 -9.87 0.94 -3.77
CA ILE A 131 -10.34 0.53 -2.44
C ILE A 131 -11.34 -0.61 -2.57
N ASP A 132 -12.30 -0.53 -3.49
CA ASP A 132 -13.24 -1.63 -3.76
C ASP A 132 -12.51 -2.90 -4.19
N GLY A 133 -11.51 -2.77 -5.07
CA GLY A 133 -10.66 -3.87 -5.48
C GLY A 133 -9.87 -4.47 -4.32
N MET A 134 -9.34 -3.64 -3.41
CA MET A 134 -8.65 -4.08 -2.21
C MET A 134 -9.60 -4.84 -1.27
N VAL A 135 -10.82 -4.34 -1.05
CA VAL A 135 -11.83 -5.01 -0.22
C VAL A 135 -12.21 -6.37 -0.83
N SER A 136 -12.50 -6.42 -2.13
CA SER A 136 -12.76 -7.67 -2.84
C SER A 136 -11.59 -8.65 -2.69
N ALA A 137 -10.36 -8.17 -2.84
CA ALA A 137 -9.16 -8.98 -2.65
C ALA A 137 -9.03 -9.47 -1.20
N ILE A 138 -9.44 -8.71 -0.18
CA ILE A 138 -9.37 -9.15 1.22
C ILE A 138 -10.41 -10.23 1.50
N VAL A 139 -11.63 -10.07 1.00
CA VAL A 139 -12.76 -11.00 1.22
C VAL A 139 -12.51 -12.38 0.60
N GLU A 140 -11.68 -12.47 -0.44
CA GLU A 140 -11.20 -13.75 -1.02
C GLU A 140 -10.23 -14.55 -0.08
N ALA A 141 -10.26 -14.29 1.23
CA ALA A 141 -9.54 -15.01 2.28
C ALA A 141 -9.99 -16.48 2.35
N ARG A 142 -9.02 -17.41 2.23
CA ARG A 142 -9.35 -18.83 1.99
C ARG A 142 -9.87 -19.57 3.22
N ASP A 143 -9.42 -19.17 4.40
CA ASP A 143 -9.71 -19.92 5.62
C ASP A 143 -11.01 -19.43 6.29
N GLU A 144 -11.62 -18.34 5.80
CA GLU A 144 -12.86 -17.80 6.36
C GLU A 144 -14.04 -18.80 6.23
N ASP A 145 -14.09 -19.54 5.12
CA ASP A 145 -15.15 -20.52 4.81
C ASP A 145 -14.94 -21.89 5.49
N GLN A 146 -13.81 -22.11 6.17
CA GLN A 146 -13.50 -23.38 6.86
C GLN A 146 -13.80 -23.35 8.36
N ALA A 147 -14.40 -22.26 8.85
CA ALA A 147 -14.71 -22.05 10.26
C ALA A 147 -16.13 -22.48 10.68
N GLU A 148 -16.88 -23.19 9.81
CA GLU A 148 -18.18 -23.83 10.14
C GLU A 148 -18.03 -25.26 10.69
#